data_AF-A0A967CZ59-F1
#
_entry.id   AF-A0A967CZ59-F1
#
_cell.length_a   1.000
_cell.length_b   1.000
_cell.length_c   1.000
_cell.angle_alpha   90.00
_cell.angle_beta   90.00
_cell.angle_gamma   90.00
#
_symmetry.space_group_name_H-M   'P 1'
#
loop_
_entity.id
_entity.type
_entity.pdbx_description
1 polymer ?
#
loop_
_entity_poly.entity_id
_entity_poly.type
_entity_poly.pdbx_seq_one_letter_code
_entity_poly.pdbx_strand_id
1 'polypeptide(L)'
;MSNGVKGSERTAETRNGQPLLPAISGDPVAGTSLWQDAWRRLRKNTMAVASGGVILLLGLACLVGPTLLFAAAGYDAQTQNLAQGPQPPSWEHPFGTDFYGRDLLVRVLVGGRVSLSVGLLAALLAATIGTVYGAVSSYAGGLVDTAMMRVVDILYALPYMFLVIILVTILGKSLLLLFLALGAVGWLLTARVVRGQVMSLKEQDFVLAARSLINDGANQMLVFWWTLVFPGGVMTVLLFALNFLGDGVRDALDPRMRT
;
A
#
# COMPACT_ATOMS: atom_id res chain seq x y z
N MET A 1 15.14 41.48 50.96
CA MET A 1 13.84 41.47 50.26
C MET A 1 13.90 40.34 49.22
N SER A 2 13.83 39.08 49.64
CA SER A 2 12.61 38.26 49.78
C SER A 2 11.65 38.41 48.60
N ASN A 3 11.68 37.44 47.68
CA ASN A 3 10.48 36.99 47.00
C ASN A 3 10.57 35.48 46.81
N GLY A 4 9.79 34.79 47.64
CA GLY A 4 9.75 33.35 47.76
C GLY A 4 9.04 32.70 46.58
N VAL A 5 9.67 31.65 46.08
CA VAL A 5 9.05 30.62 45.26
C VAL A 5 8.07 29.86 46.16
N LYS A 6 6.80 30.26 46.16
CA LYS A 6 5.72 29.44 46.74
C LYS A 6 5.39 28.33 45.73
N GLY A 7 5.93 27.15 46.00
CA GLY A 7 5.41 25.91 45.45
C GLY A 7 3.94 25.79 45.81
N SER A 8 3.08 25.74 44.80
CA SER A 8 1.69 25.36 44.95
C SER A 8 1.65 23.85 45.17
N GLU A 9 1.75 23.43 46.43
CA GLU A 9 1.44 22.06 46.86
C GLU A 9 -0.01 21.74 46.46
N ARG A 10 -0.18 20.96 45.39
CA ARG A 10 -1.45 20.29 45.12
C ARG A 10 -1.58 19.16 46.14
N THR A 11 -2.33 19.42 47.20
CA THR A 11 -2.77 18.41 48.16
C THR A 11 -3.38 17.22 47.41
N ALA A 12 -2.70 16.07 47.48
CA ALA A 12 -3.24 14.80 47.00
C ALA A 12 -4.39 14.39 47.92
N GLU A 13 -5.63 14.51 47.44
CA GLU A 13 -6.79 13.98 48.15
C GLU A 13 -6.59 12.48 48.36
N THR A 14 -6.62 12.06 49.61
CA THR A 14 -6.49 10.66 50.03
C THR A 14 -7.78 10.27 50.72
N ARG A 15 -8.44 9.21 50.24
CA ARG A 15 -9.59 8.61 50.93
C ARG A 15 -9.09 7.29 51.54
N ASN A 16 -9.13 7.17 52.87
CA ASN A 16 -8.63 5.99 53.62
C ASN A 16 -7.16 5.63 53.34
N GLY A 17 -6.24 6.60 53.32
CA GLY A 17 -4.79 6.33 53.27
C GLY A 17 -4.28 5.73 51.96
N GLN A 18 -5.13 5.58 50.95
CA GLN A 18 -4.73 5.24 49.59
C GLN A 18 -4.75 6.51 48.72
N PRO A 19 -3.71 6.74 47.90
CA PRO A 19 -3.73 7.84 46.94
C PRO A 19 -4.92 7.65 46.00
N LEU A 20 -5.81 8.65 45.91
CA LEU A 20 -6.88 8.61 44.92
C LEU A 20 -6.21 8.60 43.54
N LEU A 21 -6.36 7.49 42.82
CA LEU A 21 -6.01 7.47 41.40
C LEU A 21 -6.77 8.62 40.74
N PRO A 22 -6.09 9.49 39.96
CA PRO A 22 -6.77 10.56 39.27
C PRO A 22 -7.92 9.96 38.49
N ALA A 23 -9.14 10.48 38.71
CA ALA A 23 -10.32 10.03 38.00
C ALA A 23 -9.98 10.03 36.51
N ILE A 24 -10.01 8.85 35.88
CA ILE A 24 -9.80 8.73 34.44
C ILE A 24 -10.96 9.48 33.83
N SER A 25 -10.72 10.73 33.44
CA SER A 25 -11.67 11.54 32.70
C SER A 25 -12.03 10.73 31.45
N GLY A 26 -13.27 10.22 31.42
CA GLY A 26 -13.81 9.44 30.32
C GLY A 26 -14.04 10.27 29.05
N ASP A 27 -13.29 11.34 28.87
CA ASP A 27 -13.27 12.09 27.63
C ASP A 27 -12.67 11.16 26.57
N PRO A 28 -13.44 10.78 25.54
CA PRO A 28 -12.91 9.97 24.47
C PRO A 28 -11.77 10.77 23.83
N VAL A 29 -10.53 10.33 24.07
CA VAL A 29 -9.36 10.89 23.39
C VAL A 29 -9.63 10.71 21.90
N ALA A 30 -9.95 11.80 21.21
CA ALA A 30 -10.25 11.78 19.80
C ALA A 30 -9.02 11.21 19.08
N GLY A 31 -9.13 9.96 18.64
CA GLY A 31 -8.06 9.28 17.91
C GLY A 31 -7.78 10.07 16.64
N THR A 32 -6.67 10.77 16.61
CA THR A 32 -6.19 11.38 15.37
C THR A 32 -5.86 10.26 14.39
N SER A 33 -6.29 10.42 13.14
CA SER A 33 -5.95 9.44 12.10
C SER A 33 -4.43 9.35 11.98
N LEU A 34 -3.88 8.13 11.96
CA LEU A 34 -2.45 7.89 11.79
C LEU A 34 -1.87 8.65 10.58
N TRP A 35 -2.67 8.78 9.52
CA TRP A 35 -2.34 9.56 8.33
C TRP A 35 -2.24 11.07 8.60
N GLN A 36 -3.15 11.61 9.42
CA GLN A 36 -3.12 13.03 9.80
C GLN A 36 -1.89 13.34 10.64
N ASP A 37 -1.52 12.47 11.57
CA ASP A 37 -0.33 12.65 12.40
C ASP A 37 0.96 12.48 11.61
N ALA A 38 1.03 11.48 10.73
CA ALA A 38 2.15 11.31 9.81
C ALA A 38 2.32 12.53 8.91
N TRP A 39 1.24 13.03 8.32
CA TRP A 39 1.26 14.22 7.45
C TRP A 39 1.68 15.48 8.21
N ARG A 40 1.19 15.65 9.45
CA ARG A 40 1.57 16.77 10.31
C ARG A 40 3.07 16.73 10.65
N ARG A 41 3.63 15.54 10.93
CA ARG A 41 5.07 15.36 11.18
C ARG A 41 5.90 15.63 9.92
N LEU A 42 5.46 15.13 8.77
CA LEU A 42 6.14 15.35 7.50
C LEU A 42 6.21 16.84 7.16
N ARG A 43 5.09 17.57 7.25
CA ARG A 43 5.04 19.01 6.98
C ARG A 43 5.89 19.86 7.92
N LYS A 44 6.13 19.39 9.15
CA LYS A 44 7.03 20.07 10.10
C LYS A 44 8.50 19.89 9.74
N ASN A 45 8.84 18.86 8.96
CA ASN A 45 10.22 18.61 8.55
C ASN A 45 10.52 19.32 7.23
N THR A 46 11.08 20.54 7.31
CA THR A 46 11.40 21.36 6.14
C THR A 46 12.31 20.65 5.14
N MET A 47 13.28 19.87 5.62
CA MET A 47 14.21 19.12 4.75
C MET A 47 13.48 18.02 3.98
N ALA A 48 12.56 17.32 4.63
CA ALA A 48 11.76 16.27 3.98
C ALA A 48 10.74 16.85 2.98
N VAL A 49 10.14 18.00 3.30
CA VAL A 49 9.22 18.69 2.37
C VAL A 49 9.97 19.25 1.18
N ALA A 50 11.16 19.85 1.38
CA ALA A 50 11.98 20.38 0.31
C ALA A 50 12.45 19.27 -0.64
N SER A 51 12.96 18.15 -0.11
CA SER A 51 13.37 17.01 -0.94
C SER A 51 12.19 16.38 -1.68
N GLY A 52 11.03 16.25 -1.01
CA GLY A 52 9.79 15.81 -1.66
C GLY A 52 9.36 16.72 -2.81
N GLY A 53 9.49 18.03 -2.64
CA GLY A 53 9.23 19.02 -3.70
C GLY A 53 10.17 18.87 -4.89
N VAL A 54 11.47 18.66 -4.65
CA VAL A 54 12.46 18.44 -5.72
C VAL A 54 12.17 17.15 -6.49
N ILE A 55 11.88 16.05 -5.80
CA ILE A 55 11.54 14.77 -6.44
C ILE A 55 10.27 14.91 -7.28
N LEU A 56 9.25 15.59 -6.76
CA LEU A 56 7.99 15.82 -7.48
C LEU A 56 8.22 16.69 -8.72
N LEU A 57 9.03 17.75 -8.61
CA LEU A 57 9.38 18.60 -9.74
C LEU A 57 10.15 17.81 -10.81
N LEU A 58 11.14 17.00 -10.42
CA LEU A 58 11.89 16.16 -11.35
C LEU A 58 10.99 15.10 -12.02
N GLY A 59 10.07 14.49 -11.25
CA GLY A 59 9.09 13.55 -11.77
C GLY A 59 8.16 14.19 -12.81
N LEU A 60 7.62 15.36 -12.49
CA LEU A 60 6.78 16.14 -13.41
C LEU A 60 7.57 16.60 -14.65
N ALA A 61 8.82 17.03 -14.47
CA ALA A 61 9.69 17.40 -15.58
C ALA A 61 9.93 16.21 -16.53
N CYS A 62 10.17 15.01 -16.01
CA CYS A 62 10.34 13.81 -16.85
C CYS A 62 9.04 13.41 -17.57
N LEU A 63 7.88 13.53 -16.89
CA LEU A 63 6.59 13.12 -17.44
C LEU A 63 6.07 14.10 -18.51
N VAL A 64 6.13 15.40 -18.20
CA VAL A 64 5.49 16.48 -18.97
C VAL A 64 6.50 17.26 -19.81
N GLY A 65 7.77 17.31 -19.41
CA GLY A 65 8.81 18.06 -20.11
C GLY A 65 9.01 17.63 -21.57
N PRO A 66 9.09 16.33 -21.92
CA PRO A 66 9.22 15.92 -23.32
C PRO A 66 8.04 16.36 -24.19
N THR A 67 6.81 16.29 -23.68
CA THR A 67 5.62 16.67 -24.45
C THR A 67 5.50 18.19 -24.57
N LEU A 68 5.88 18.95 -23.55
CA LEU A 68 5.93 20.41 -23.61
C LEU A 68 7.01 20.91 -24.57
N LEU A 69 8.22 20.36 -24.51
CA LEU A 69 9.33 20.75 -25.40
C LEU A 69 9.01 20.45 -26.86
N PHE A 70 8.34 19.31 -27.12
CA PHE A 70 7.83 19.01 -28.46
C PHE A 70 6.77 20.03 -28.93
N ALA A 71 5.80 20.37 -28.07
CA ALA A 71 4.73 21.30 -28.45
C ALA A 71 5.22 22.76 -28.60
N ALA A 72 6.19 23.18 -27.79
CA ALA A 72 6.65 24.57 -27.76
C ALA A 72 7.78 24.87 -28.77
N ALA A 73 8.70 23.92 -28.96
CA ALA A 73 9.92 24.12 -29.76
C ALA A 73 10.09 23.07 -30.86
N GLY A 74 9.19 22.10 -30.99
CA GLY A 74 9.32 21.01 -31.96
C GLY A 74 10.45 20.04 -31.65
N TYR A 75 11.09 20.14 -30.48
CA TYR A 75 12.21 19.27 -30.11
C TYR A 75 11.72 17.86 -29.85
N ASP A 76 12.28 16.91 -30.58
CA ASP A 76 12.00 15.50 -30.45
C ASP A 76 13.29 14.72 -30.11
N ALA A 77 13.13 13.64 -29.34
CA ALA A 77 14.23 12.81 -28.88
C ALA A 77 14.89 12.02 -30.01
N GLN A 78 14.19 11.80 -31.13
CA GLN A 78 14.64 10.95 -32.23
C GLN A 78 15.04 11.73 -33.48
N THR A 79 14.60 12.98 -33.62
CA THR A 79 14.92 13.80 -34.79
C THR A 79 16.42 14.07 -34.89
N GLN A 80 17.03 13.60 -35.98
CA GLN A 80 18.46 13.75 -36.24
C GLN A 80 18.71 14.91 -37.19
N ASN A 81 19.61 15.81 -36.83
CA ASN A 81 20.05 16.89 -37.69
C ASN A 81 21.57 16.92 -37.77
N LEU A 82 22.14 16.20 -38.74
CA LEU A 82 23.61 16.10 -38.89
C LEU A 82 24.28 17.44 -39.22
N ALA A 83 23.52 18.44 -39.69
CA ALA A 83 24.06 19.78 -39.92
C ALA A 83 24.33 20.51 -38.60
N GLN A 84 23.58 20.19 -37.55
CA GLN A 84 23.83 20.62 -36.19
C GLN A 84 24.65 19.52 -35.50
N GLY A 85 25.97 19.55 -35.66
CA GLY A 85 26.87 18.64 -34.95
C GLY A 85 26.80 18.81 -33.42
N PRO A 86 27.73 18.22 -32.66
CA PRO A 86 27.75 18.39 -31.20
C PRO A 86 28.04 19.85 -30.82
N GLN A 87 27.05 20.49 -30.20
CA GLN A 87 27.12 21.87 -29.74
C GLN A 87 27.17 21.92 -28.20
N PRO A 88 27.90 22.88 -27.62
CA PRO A 88 27.89 23.12 -26.18
C PRO A 88 26.52 23.64 -25.70
N PRO A 89 26.26 23.64 -24.38
CA PRO A 89 25.06 24.23 -23.80
C PRO A 89 24.80 25.66 -24.30
N SER A 90 23.59 25.91 -24.78
CA SER A 90 23.14 27.20 -25.32
C SER A 90 21.69 27.49 -24.89
N TRP A 91 21.17 28.69 -25.17
CA TRP A 91 19.76 28.97 -24.88
C TRP A 91 18.76 28.19 -25.73
N GLU A 92 19.19 27.79 -26.93
CA GLU A 92 18.41 26.94 -27.82
C GLU A 92 18.47 25.47 -27.36
N HIS A 93 19.66 25.02 -26.94
CA HIS A 93 19.89 23.67 -26.42
C HIS A 93 20.50 23.75 -25.02
N PRO A 94 19.69 23.80 -23.94
CA PRO A 94 20.20 23.99 -22.58
C PRO A 94 21.25 22.97 -22.14
N PHE A 95 21.17 21.73 -22.66
CA PHE A 95 22.14 20.67 -22.40
C PHE A 95 23.06 20.39 -23.60
N GLY A 96 22.95 21.15 -24.69
CA GLY A 96 23.67 20.92 -25.93
C GLY A 96 23.07 19.80 -26.79
N THR A 97 23.78 19.45 -27.87
CA THR A 97 23.41 18.41 -28.83
C THR A 97 24.44 17.28 -28.88
N ASP A 98 24.01 16.09 -29.29
CA ASP A 98 24.92 14.95 -29.49
C ASP A 98 25.55 14.92 -30.89
N PHE A 99 26.37 13.89 -31.17
CA PHE A 99 27.01 13.68 -32.47
C PHE A 99 26.03 13.57 -33.66
N TYR A 100 24.75 13.34 -33.39
CA TYR A 100 23.69 13.22 -34.41
C TYR A 100 22.77 14.46 -34.41
N GLY A 101 23.12 15.52 -33.68
CA GLY A 101 22.33 16.74 -33.59
C GLY A 101 21.04 16.61 -32.80
N ARG A 102 20.92 15.61 -31.93
CA ARG A 102 19.73 15.45 -31.07
C ARG A 102 19.87 16.26 -29.79
N ASP A 103 18.79 16.90 -29.36
CA ASP A 103 18.75 17.68 -28.12
C ASP A 103 18.94 16.77 -26.88
N LEU A 104 19.96 17.06 -26.08
CA LEU A 104 20.32 16.24 -24.93
C LEU A 104 19.35 16.41 -23.75
N LEU A 105 18.72 17.58 -23.58
CA LEU A 105 17.75 17.81 -22.51
C LEU A 105 16.52 16.94 -22.72
N VAL A 106 15.94 16.95 -23.92
CA VAL A 106 14.79 16.09 -24.28
C VAL A 106 15.16 14.62 -24.11
N ARG A 107 16.35 14.20 -24.52
CA ARG A 107 16.80 12.80 -24.34
C ARG A 107 16.94 12.40 -22.87
N VAL A 108 17.46 13.29 -22.02
CA VAL A 108 17.55 13.06 -20.57
C VAL A 108 16.16 12.94 -19.95
N LEU A 109 15.22 13.82 -20.33
CA LEU A 109 13.84 13.77 -19.82
C LEU A 109 13.08 12.52 -20.28
N VAL A 110 13.22 12.12 -21.54
CA VAL A 110 12.65 10.87 -22.05
C VAL A 110 13.28 9.66 -21.37
N GLY A 111 14.59 9.65 -21.16
CA GLY A 111 15.29 8.61 -20.40
C GLY A 111 14.78 8.54 -18.96
N GLY A 112 14.62 9.69 -18.30
CA GLY A 112 14.05 9.79 -16.96
C GLY A 112 12.62 9.26 -16.88
N ARG A 113 11.77 9.55 -17.87
CA ARG A 113 10.41 9.00 -17.96
C ARG A 113 10.41 7.48 -18.02
N VAL A 114 11.33 6.90 -18.82
CA VAL A 114 11.49 5.44 -18.90
C VAL A 114 11.94 4.90 -17.54
N SER A 115 12.98 5.47 -16.92
CA SER A 115 13.48 5.02 -15.61
C SER A 115 12.42 5.09 -14.50
N LEU A 116 11.63 6.16 -14.45
CA LEU A 116 10.52 6.31 -13.50
C LEU A 116 9.43 5.25 -13.73
N SER A 117 9.08 5.00 -14.99
CA SER A 117 8.10 3.97 -15.35
C SER A 117 8.60 2.58 -14.96
N VAL A 118 9.88 2.27 -15.21
CA VAL A 118 10.51 1.00 -14.81
C VAL A 118 10.44 0.84 -13.30
N GLY A 119 10.93 1.83 -12.55
CA GLY A 119 11.01 1.76 -11.10
C GLY A 119 9.65 1.60 -10.45
N LEU A 120 8.64 2.36 -10.90
CA LEU A 120 7.30 2.31 -10.34
C LEU A 120 6.61 0.98 -10.65
N LEU A 121 6.61 0.53 -11.90
CA LEU A 121 5.96 -0.72 -12.29
C LEU A 121 6.63 -1.93 -11.64
N ALA A 122 7.96 -1.97 -11.62
CA ALA A 122 8.70 -3.05 -10.97
C ALA A 122 8.43 -3.07 -9.46
N ALA A 123 8.39 -1.90 -8.79
CA ALA A 123 8.06 -1.80 -7.38
C ALA A 123 6.63 -2.28 -7.07
N LEU A 124 5.64 -1.90 -7.88
CA LEU A 124 4.25 -2.35 -7.70
C LEU A 124 4.11 -3.86 -7.87
N LEU A 125 4.76 -4.43 -8.90
CA LEU A 125 4.73 -5.87 -9.14
C LEU A 125 5.44 -6.63 -8.00
N ALA A 126 6.63 -6.15 -7.61
CA ALA A 126 7.39 -6.71 -6.49
C ALA A 126 6.63 -6.64 -5.17
N ALA A 127 5.99 -5.50 -4.88
CA ALA A 127 5.19 -5.30 -3.69
C ALA A 127 3.97 -6.21 -3.69
N THR A 128 3.26 -6.34 -4.81
CA THR A 128 2.06 -7.18 -4.91
C THR A 128 2.40 -8.65 -4.72
N ILE A 129 3.34 -9.18 -5.51
CA ILE A 129 3.73 -10.60 -5.44
C ILE A 129 4.40 -10.89 -4.10
N GLY A 130 5.31 -10.04 -3.67
CA GLY A 130 6.05 -10.23 -2.43
C GLY A 130 5.14 -10.18 -1.21
N THR A 131 4.22 -9.23 -1.15
CA THR A 131 3.28 -9.12 -0.03
C THR A 131 2.36 -10.32 0.03
N VAL A 132 1.76 -10.73 -1.09
CA VAL A 132 0.89 -11.91 -1.12
C VAL A 132 1.67 -13.16 -0.71
N TYR A 133 2.84 -13.40 -1.32
CA TYR A 133 3.65 -14.58 -1.03
C TYR A 133 4.12 -14.64 0.42
N GLY A 134 4.67 -13.55 0.94
CA GLY A 134 5.18 -13.46 2.31
C GLY A 134 4.08 -13.51 3.37
N ALA A 135 2.91 -12.93 3.08
CA ALA A 135 1.76 -13.02 3.97
C ALA A 135 1.20 -14.45 4.02
N VAL A 136 1.07 -15.11 2.87
CA VAL A 136 0.58 -16.49 2.78
C VAL A 136 1.54 -17.45 3.50
N SER A 137 2.86 -17.36 3.25
CA SER A 137 3.83 -18.24 3.90
C SER A 137 3.82 -18.07 5.43
N SER A 138 3.80 -16.82 5.92
CA SER A 138 3.81 -16.53 7.35
C SER A 138 2.51 -16.88 8.06
N TYR A 139 1.36 -16.70 7.39
CA TYR A 139 0.04 -17.05 7.93
C TYR A 139 -0.16 -18.56 8.03
N ALA A 140 0.22 -19.33 7.00
CA ALA A 140 0.11 -20.79 7.01
C ALA A 140 1.04 -21.43 8.05
N GLY A 141 2.28 -20.91 8.19
CA GLY A 141 3.25 -21.42 9.16
C GLY A 141 3.75 -22.84 8.86
N GLY A 142 4.61 -23.36 9.74
CA GLY A 142 5.08 -24.75 9.71
C GLY A 142 5.83 -25.16 8.44
N LEU A 143 5.46 -26.32 7.88
CA LEU A 143 6.11 -26.90 6.70
C LEU A 143 5.88 -26.07 5.44
N VAL A 144 4.72 -25.44 5.30
CA VAL A 144 4.38 -24.61 4.14
C VAL A 144 5.25 -23.36 4.11
N ASP A 145 5.38 -22.67 5.25
CA ASP A 145 6.29 -21.53 5.40
C ASP A 145 7.74 -21.93 5.05
N THR A 146 8.19 -23.06 5.61
CA THR A 146 9.54 -23.58 5.35
C THR A 146 9.74 -23.87 3.87
N ALA A 147 8.85 -24.61 3.22
CA ALA A 147 8.97 -24.97 1.81
C ALA A 147 8.92 -23.73 0.89
N MET A 148 8.00 -22.80 1.15
CA MET A 148 7.89 -21.56 0.40
C MET A 148 9.15 -20.69 0.54
N MET A 149 9.65 -20.53 1.77
CA MET A 149 10.87 -19.75 2.00
C MET A 149 12.12 -20.43 1.42
N ARG A 150 12.15 -21.77 1.34
CA ARG A 150 13.24 -22.48 0.63
C ARG A 150 13.32 -22.10 -0.84
N VAL A 151 12.18 -21.95 -1.52
CA VAL A 151 12.16 -21.47 -2.92
C VAL A 151 12.76 -20.07 -3.01
N VAL A 152 12.33 -19.16 -2.14
CA VAL A 152 12.87 -17.79 -2.09
C VAL A 152 14.36 -17.79 -1.80
N ASP A 153 14.83 -18.62 -0.87
CA ASP A 153 16.23 -18.70 -0.46
C ASP A 153 17.12 -19.29 -1.58
N ILE A 154 16.65 -20.32 -2.29
CA ILE A 154 17.34 -20.89 -3.46
C ILE A 154 17.47 -19.84 -4.57
N LEU A 155 16.39 -19.12 -4.86
CA LEU A 155 16.41 -18.06 -5.87
C LEU A 155 17.35 -16.91 -5.46
N TYR A 156 17.38 -16.56 -4.17
CA TYR A 156 18.24 -15.51 -3.64
C TYR A 156 19.73 -15.91 -3.54
N ALA A 157 20.03 -17.22 -3.51
CA ALA A 157 21.41 -17.72 -3.50
C ALA A 157 22.16 -17.43 -4.82
N LEU A 158 21.42 -17.23 -5.92
CA LEU A 158 22.00 -16.83 -7.20
C LEU A 158 22.38 -15.34 -7.16
N PRO A 159 23.62 -14.96 -7.52
CA PRO A 159 24.00 -13.56 -7.54
C PRO A 159 23.06 -12.74 -8.44
N TYR A 160 22.55 -11.63 -7.91
CA TYR A 160 21.52 -10.80 -8.54
C TYR A 160 21.80 -10.49 -10.01
N MET A 161 23.06 -10.18 -10.33
CA MET A 161 23.49 -9.87 -11.71
C MET A 161 23.25 -11.05 -12.67
N PHE A 162 23.44 -12.30 -12.23
CA PHE A 162 23.21 -13.46 -13.09
C PHE A 162 21.72 -13.66 -13.40
N LEU A 163 20.85 -13.50 -12.40
CA LEU A 163 19.40 -13.58 -12.62
C LEU A 163 18.93 -12.54 -13.63
N VAL A 164 19.38 -11.30 -13.49
CA VAL A 164 19.02 -10.22 -14.41
C VAL A 164 19.56 -10.49 -15.81
N ILE A 165 20.81 -10.90 -15.95
CA ILE A 165 21.42 -11.19 -17.26
C ILE A 165 20.68 -12.33 -17.96
N ILE A 166 20.47 -13.47 -17.30
CA ILE A 166 19.76 -14.62 -17.88
C ILE A 166 18.35 -14.22 -18.34
N LEU A 167 17.66 -13.44 -17.52
CA LEU A 167 16.29 -13.04 -17.84
C LEU A 167 16.26 -12.07 -19.03
N VAL A 168 17.18 -11.10 -19.10
CA VAL A 168 17.28 -10.17 -20.24
C VAL A 168 17.72 -10.88 -21.53
N THR A 169 18.58 -11.91 -21.45
CA THR A 169 19.01 -12.65 -22.65
C THR A 169 17.91 -13.54 -23.21
N ILE A 170 17.12 -14.20 -22.36
CA ILE A 170 15.99 -15.04 -22.80
C ILE A 170 14.84 -14.18 -23.34
N LEU A 171 14.52 -13.08 -22.65
CA LEU A 171 13.37 -12.25 -22.99
C LEU A 171 13.67 -11.24 -24.12
N GLY A 172 14.93 -11.00 -24.46
CA GLY A 172 15.33 -10.12 -25.56
C GLY A 172 15.15 -8.61 -25.27
N LYS A 173 15.24 -7.79 -26.32
CA LYS A 173 15.30 -6.31 -26.23
C LYS A 173 13.91 -5.64 -26.12
N SER A 174 12.98 -6.19 -25.34
CA SER A 174 11.72 -5.51 -25.05
C SER A 174 11.80 -4.76 -23.72
N LEU A 175 11.53 -3.45 -23.74
CA LEU A 175 11.45 -2.63 -22.53
C LEU A 175 10.44 -3.21 -21.52
N LEU A 176 9.29 -3.69 -21.98
CA LEU A 176 8.28 -4.30 -21.13
C LEU A 176 8.82 -5.54 -20.41
N LEU A 177 9.60 -6.36 -21.12
CA LEU A 177 10.18 -7.56 -20.56
C LEU A 177 11.31 -7.27 -19.57
N LEU A 178 12.07 -6.19 -19.78
CA LEU A 178 12.99 -5.67 -18.76
C LEU A 178 12.25 -5.25 -17.48
N PHE A 179 11.07 -4.64 -17.61
CA PHE A 179 10.25 -4.24 -16.45
C PHE A 179 9.75 -5.47 -15.68
N LEU A 180 9.24 -6.46 -16.40
CA LEU A 180 8.80 -7.73 -15.80
C LEU A 180 9.98 -8.45 -15.14
N ALA A 181 11.16 -8.41 -15.76
CA ALA A 181 12.36 -9.04 -15.25
C ALA A 181 12.82 -8.47 -13.90
N LEU A 182 12.94 -7.14 -13.81
CA LEU A 182 13.36 -6.48 -12.58
C LEU A 182 12.32 -6.63 -11.46
N GLY A 183 11.02 -6.51 -11.78
CA GLY A 183 9.94 -6.73 -10.81
C GLY A 183 9.87 -8.18 -10.31
N ALA A 184 10.09 -9.15 -11.20
CA ALA A 184 10.10 -10.58 -10.88
C ALA A 184 11.32 -11.03 -10.05
N VAL A 185 12.32 -10.16 -9.83
CA VAL A 185 13.40 -10.43 -8.88
C VAL A 185 13.18 -9.64 -7.57
N GLY A 186 12.66 -8.41 -7.67
CA GLY A 186 12.44 -7.54 -6.51
C GLY A 186 11.45 -8.09 -5.47
N TRP A 187 10.51 -8.96 -5.86
CA TRP A 187 9.53 -9.52 -4.93
C TRP A 187 10.14 -10.42 -3.85
N LEU A 188 11.33 -11.01 -4.09
CA LEU A 188 11.99 -11.93 -3.15
C LEU A 188 12.29 -11.25 -1.80
N LEU A 189 12.85 -10.04 -1.84
CA LEU A 189 13.14 -9.27 -0.63
C LEU A 189 11.85 -8.83 0.06
N THR A 190 10.89 -8.34 -0.72
CA THR A 190 9.59 -7.89 -0.21
C THR A 190 8.86 -9.05 0.50
N ALA A 191 8.88 -10.25 -0.06
CA ALA A 191 8.31 -11.45 0.57
C ALA A 191 8.95 -11.75 1.92
N ARG A 192 10.28 -11.67 2.01
CA ARG A 192 11.01 -11.89 3.27
C ARG A 192 10.67 -10.84 4.33
N VAL A 193 10.61 -9.57 3.94
CA VAL A 193 10.24 -8.47 4.84
C VAL A 193 8.80 -8.64 5.34
N VAL A 194 7.84 -8.84 4.44
CA VAL A 194 6.43 -9.01 4.79
C VAL A 194 6.22 -10.25 5.65
N ARG A 195 6.88 -11.38 5.33
CA ARG A 195 6.83 -12.58 6.16
C ARG A 195 7.25 -12.29 7.61
N GLY A 196 8.34 -11.55 7.79
CA GLY A 196 8.83 -11.13 9.11
C GLY A 196 7.84 -10.23 9.86
N GLN A 197 7.25 -9.25 9.14
CA GLN A 197 6.22 -8.37 9.72
C GLN A 197 4.97 -9.15 10.12
N VAL A 198 4.47 -10.05 9.27
CA VAL A 198 3.29 -10.89 9.55
C VAL A 198 3.55 -11.88 10.69
N MET A 199 4.77 -12.42 10.78
CA MET A 199 5.18 -13.30 11.89
C MET A 199 5.16 -12.54 13.22
N SER A 200 5.68 -11.32 13.24
CA SER A 200 5.63 -10.47 14.42
C SER A 200 4.20 -10.03 14.76
N LEU A 201 3.38 -9.74 13.74
CA LEU A 201 2.02 -9.26 13.94
C LEU A 201 1.10 -10.34 14.52
N LYS A 202 1.22 -11.60 14.07
CA LYS A 202 0.34 -12.69 14.53
C LYS A 202 0.57 -13.09 15.99
N GLU A 203 1.71 -12.73 16.55
CA GLU A 203 2.07 -12.97 17.96
C GLU A 203 1.63 -11.82 18.88
N GLN A 204 1.05 -10.73 18.35
CA GLN A 204 0.58 -9.62 19.18
C GLN A 204 -0.71 -9.96 19.92
N ASP A 205 -0.82 -9.43 21.14
CA ASP A 205 -1.93 -9.69 22.07
C ASP A 205 -3.31 -9.39 21.46
N PHE A 206 -3.43 -8.34 20.64
CA PHE A 206 -4.70 -8.01 20.01
C PHE A 206 -5.13 -9.05 18.96
N VAL A 207 -4.17 -9.68 18.25
CA VAL A 207 -4.47 -10.76 17.30
C VAL A 207 -4.84 -12.03 18.04
N LEU A 208 -4.14 -12.34 19.13
CA LEU A 208 -4.45 -13.48 20.00
C LEU A 208 -5.84 -13.32 20.65
N ALA A 209 -6.16 -12.13 21.17
CA ALA A 209 -7.47 -11.82 21.73
C ALA A 209 -8.58 -11.93 20.67
N ALA A 210 -8.36 -11.42 19.45
CA ALA A 210 -9.32 -11.57 18.36
C ALA A 210 -9.55 -13.04 17.98
N ARG A 211 -8.49 -13.86 17.91
CA ARG A 211 -8.61 -15.30 17.64
C ARG A 211 -9.34 -16.04 18.77
N SER A 212 -9.07 -15.70 20.03
CA SER A 212 -9.78 -16.27 21.18
C SER A 212 -11.27 -15.94 21.10
N LEU A 213 -11.61 -14.67 20.88
CA LEU A 213 -13.00 -14.23 20.79
C LEU A 213 -13.77 -14.94 19.66
N ILE A 214 -13.13 -15.14 18.49
CA ILE A 214 -13.74 -15.88 17.38
C ILE A 214 -13.96 -17.35 17.76
N ASN A 215 -12.96 -17.98 18.38
CA ASN A 215 -13.06 -19.39 18.78
C ASN A 215 -14.11 -19.60 19.88
N ASP A 216 -14.16 -18.68 20.86
CA ASP A 216 -15.17 -18.66 21.92
C ASP A 216 -16.58 -18.46 21.33
N GLY A 217 -16.73 -17.55 20.37
CA GLY A 217 -17.99 -17.34 19.66
C GLY A 217 -18.43 -18.56 18.83
N ALA A 218 -17.50 -19.20 18.12
CA ALA A 218 -17.77 -20.42 17.36
C ALA A 218 -18.16 -21.58 18.27
N ASN A 219 -17.48 -21.73 19.41
CA ASN A 219 -17.81 -22.75 20.41
C ASN A 219 -19.17 -22.45 21.08
N GLN A 220 -19.46 -21.18 21.38
CA GLN A 220 -20.78 -20.78 21.87
C GLN A 220 -21.89 -21.11 20.86
N MET A 221 -21.66 -20.97 19.55
CA MET A 221 -22.63 -21.40 18.53
C MET A 221 -22.90 -22.90 18.54
N LEU A 222 -21.90 -23.73 18.87
CA LEU A 222 -22.07 -25.18 18.99
C LEU A 222 -22.81 -25.56 20.28
N VAL A 223 -22.47 -24.93 21.41
CA VAL A 223 -23.08 -25.21 22.72
C VAL A 223 -24.51 -24.67 22.80
N PHE A 224 -24.72 -23.42 22.36
CA PHE A 224 -25.99 -22.71 22.44
C PHE A 224 -26.65 -22.60 21.05
N TRP A 225 -26.66 -23.68 20.28
CA TRP A 225 -27.18 -23.72 18.91
C TRP A 225 -28.64 -23.24 18.79
N TRP A 226 -29.45 -23.42 19.85
CA TRP A 226 -30.83 -22.94 19.93
C TRP A 226 -30.95 -21.42 19.81
N THR A 227 -29.95 -20.67 20.26
CA THR A 227 -29.92 -19.20 20.19
C THR A 227 -29.83 -18.71 18.74
N LEU A 228 -29.32 -19.56 17.84
CA LEU A 228 -29.29 -19.30 16.39
C LEU A 228 -30.57 -19.83 15.71
N VAL A 229 -31.01 -21.04 16.07
CA VAL A 229 -32.11 -21.74 15.39
C VAL A 229 -33.48 -21.15 15.71
N PHE A 230 -33.77 -20.75 16.95
CA PHE A 230 -35.10 -20.18 17.28
C PHE A 230 -35.38 -18.87 16.55
N PRO A 231 -34.52 -17.83 16.62
CA PRO A 231 -34.77 -16.56 15.91
C PRO A 231 -34.74 -16.73 14.39
N GLY A 232 -33.79 -17.52 13.87
CA GLY A 232 -33.68 -17.80 12.44
C GLY A 232 -34.87 -18.60 11.90
N GLY A 233 -35.35 -19.58 12.66
CA GLY A 233 -36.53 -20.38 12.35
C GLY A 233 -37.79 -19.52 12.35
N VAL A 234 -37.99 -18.67 13.37
CA VAL A 234 -39.12 -17.73 13.43
C VAL A 234 -39.12 -16.79 12.22
N MET A 235 -37.97 -16.23 11.85
CA MET A 235 -37.89 -15.36 10.66
C MET A 235 -38.18 -16.12 9.36
N THR A 236 -37.65 -17.32 9.21
CA THR A 236 -37.90 -18.13 8.02
C THR A 236 -39.38 -18.47 7.89
N VAL A 237 -40.02 -18.91 8.98
CA VAL A 237 -41.46 -19.20 9.02
C VAL A 237 -42.29 -17.95 8.72
N LEU A 238 -41.93 -16.80 9.29
CA LEU A 238 -42.62 -15.54 9.03
C LEU A 238 -42.53 -15.15 7.54
N LEU A 239 -41.34 -15.28 6.94
CA LEU A 239 -41.15 -15.01 5.51
C LEU A 239 -41.99 -15.94 4.64
N PHE A 240 -42.04 -17.24 4.94
CA PHE A 240 -42.90 -18.18 4.23
C PHE A 240 -44.38 -17.82 4.37
N ALA A 241 -44.85 -17.52 5.59
CA ALA A 241 -46.23 -17.14 5.84
C ALA A 241 -46.63 -15.86 5.08
N LEU A 242 -45.76 -14.84 5.08
CA LEU A 242 -45.97 -13.61 4.33
C LEU A 242 -45.96 -13.84 2.82
N ASN A 243 -45.10 -14.75 2.32
CA ASN A 243 -45.03 -15.10 0.92
C ASN A 243 -46.34 -15.76 0.44
N PHE A 244 -46.81 -16.79 1.16
CA PHE A 244 -48.09 -17.45 0.87
C PHE A 244 -49.29 -16.51 1.00
N LEU A 245 -49.29 -15.63 2.01
CA LEU A 245 -50.33 -14.62 2.16
C LEU A 245 -50.33 -13.66 0.97
N GLY A 246 -49.15 -13.23 0.50
CA GLY A 246 -49.00 -12.38 -0.67
C GLY A 246 -49.56 -13.03 -1.94
N ASP A 247 -49.23 -14.29 -2.18
CA ASP A 247 -49.77 -15.06 -3.32
C ASP A 247 -51.29 -15.22 -3.21
N GLY A 248 -51.81 -15.56 -2.03
CA GLY A 248 -53.26 -15.69 -1.82
C GLY A 248 -54.02 -14.38 -2.01
N VAL A 249 -53.46 -13.24 -1.58
CA VAL A 249 -54.03 -11.91 -1.80
C VAL A 249 -53.97 -11.54 -3.29
N ARG A 250 -52.87 -11.83 -3.96
CA ARG A 250 -52.69 -11.58 -5.39
C ARG A 250 -53.72 -12.34 -6.23
N ASP A 251 -53.90 -13.64 -5.97
CA ASP A 251 -54.87 -14.46 -6.68
C ASP A 251 -56.32 -13.99 -6.45
N ALA A 252 -56.64 -13.56 -5.23
CA ALA A 252 -57.96 -13.02 -4.91
C ALA A 252 -58.26 -11.66 -5.59
N LEU A 253 -57.22 -10.91 -5.94
CA LEU A 253 -57.31 -9.60 -6.58
C LEU A 253 -57.08 -9.63 -8.10
N ASP A 254 -56.71 -10.77 -8.69
CA ASP A 254 -56.45 -10.88 -10.13
C ASP A 254 -57.77 -10.68 -10.93
N PRO A 255 -57.91 -9.58 -11.70
CA PRO A 255 -59.14 -9.28 -12.44
C PRO A 255 -59.41 -10.25 -13.59
N ARG A 256 -58.42 -11.07 -13.97
CA ARG A 256 -58.50 -11.99 -15.12
C ARG A 256 -59.34 -13.24 -14.87
N MET A 257 -59.72 -13.53 -13.62
CA MET A 257 -60.61 -14.65 -13.27
C MET A 257 -62.11 -14.28 -13.25
N ARG A 258 -62.46 -13.05 -13.65
CA ARG A 258 -63.87 -12.62 -13.85
C ARG A 258 -64.23 -12.62 -15.34
N THR A 259 -64.26 -13.79 -15.96
CA THR A 259 -64.94 -14.11 -17.23
C THR A 259 -65.26 -15.59 -17.23
#